data_AF-A0A0N5D5Q5-F1
#
_entry.id   AF-A0A0N5D5Q5-F1
#
_cell.length_a   1.000
_cell.length_b   1.000
_cell.length_c   1.000
_cell.angle_alpha   90.00
_cell.angle_beta   90.00
_cell.angle_gamma   90.00
#
_symmetry.space_group_name_H-M   'P 1'
#
loop_
_entity.id
_entity.type
_entity.pdbx_description
1 polymer ?
#
loop_
_entity_poly.entity_id
_entity_poly.type
_entity_poly.pdbx_seq_one_letter_code
_entity_poly.pdbx_strand_id
1 'polypeptide(L)'
;MQKYLEKTGEIKFERIFNERLGFLLLKDFAENISEAPCQQIKFYEAIKEYEKMGTAEERLIKAREIYDHHIMVEMLAHSHNYSKEALQHVQSNIMKNNVRPDLFQPYITEICDQLENGVFQKFLESDKFTRFCQWKNLELNMQLTMNDFSVHRIIGRGGFGEVYGCRKADTGKM
;
A
#
# COMPACT_ATOMS: atom_id res chain seq x y z
N MET A 1 -20.68 -6.21 -9.85
CA MET A 1 -19.27 -5.80 -9.81
C MET A 1 -18.31 -6.95 -9.63
N GLN A 2 -18.41 -7.76 -8.57
CA GLN A 2 -17.50 -8.90 -8.37
C GLN A 2 -17.33 -9.79 -9.62
N LYS A 3 -18.42 -10.32 -10.19
CA LYS A 3 -18.39 -11.11 -11.45
C LYS A 3 -17.75 -10.39 -12.64
N TYR A 4 -17.81 -9.05 -12.67
CA TYR A 4 -17.16 -8.26 -13.72
C TYR A 4 -15.64 -8.24 -13.49
N LEU A 5 -15.20 -7.95 -12.26
CA LEU A 5 -13.79 -7.94 -11.88
C LEU A 5 -13.14 -9.33 -12.00
N GLU A 6 -13.89 -10.40 -11.73
CA GLU A 6 -13.45 -11.79 -11.97
C GLU A 6 -13.19 -12.02 -13.46
N LYS A 7 -14.13 -11.63 -14.33
CA LYS A 7 -14.00 -11.81 -15.78
C LYS A 7 -12.86 -11.00 -16.38
N THR A 8 -12.58 -9.82 -15.84
CA THR A 8 -11.45 -8.99 -16.28
C THR A 8 -10.12 -9.39 -15.63
N GLY A 9 -10.13 -10.32 -14.68
CA GLY A 9 -8.92 -10.79 -13.98
C GLY A 9 -8.33 -9.76 -12.99
N GLU A 10 -9.16 -8.83 -12.51
CA GLU A 10 -8.77 -7.75 -11.58
C GLU A 10 -8.81 -8.20 -10.11
N ILE A 11 -9.46 -9.33 -9.80
CA ILE A 11 -9.42 -9.93 -8.45
C ILE A 11 -8.12 -10.73 -8.30
N LYS A 12 -7.02 -10.00 -8.13
CA LYS A 12 -5.70 -10.54 -7.78
C LYS A 12 -5.11 -9.74 -6.63
N PHE A 13 -4.31 -10.38 -5.78
CA PHE A 13 -3.70 -9.70 -4.64
C PHE A 13 -2.90 -8.48 -5.09
N GLU A 14 -1.98 -8.64 -6.03
CA GLU A 14 -1.16 -7.55 -6.56
C GLU A 14 -2.00 -6.37 -7.10
N ARG A 15 -3.12 -6.65 -7.77
CA ARG A 15 -3.98 -5.61 -8.36
C ARG A 15 -4.68 -4.80 -7.28
N ILE A 16 -5.31 -5.48 -6.34
CA ILE A 16 -6.06 -4.81 -5.25
C ILE A 16 -5.10 -4.15 -4.26
N PHE A 17 -4.00 -4.83 -3.90
CA PHE A 17 -3.04 -4.35 -2.91
C PHE A 17 -2.26 -3.12 -3.39
N ASN A 18 -1.94 -3.03 -4.68
CA ASN A 18 -1.24 -1.86 -5.23
C ASN A 18 -2.17 -0.66 -5.46
N GLU A 19 -3.48 -0.85 -5.41
CA GLU A 19 -4.43 0.25 -5.43
C GLU A 19 -4.61 0.87 -4.05
N ARG A 20 -4.60 2.21 -3.98
CA ARG A 20 -4.73 2.93 -2.71
C ARG A 20 -5.97 2.52 -1.91
N LEU A 21 -7.14 2.45 -2.54
CA LEU A 21 -8.37 2.07 -1.83
C LEU A 21 -8.40 0.58 -1.49
N GLY A 22 -7.82 -0.28 -2.34
CA GLY A 22 -7.72 -1.70 -2.07
C GLY A 22 -6.80 -2.00 -0.88
N PHE A 23 -5.62 -1.37 -0.83
CA PHE A 23 -4.72 -1.42 0.33
C PHE A 23 -5.40 -0.96 1.62
N LEU A 24 -6.04 0.21 1.60
CA LEU A 24 -6.68 0.77 2.81
C LEU A 24 -7.80 -0.13 3.34
N LEU A 25 -8.60 -0.74 2.46
CA LEU A 25 -9.68 -1.65 2.85
C LEU A 25 -9.14 -3.00 3.33
N LEU A 26 -8.07 -3.51 2.72
CA LEU A 26 -7.40 -4.72 3.20
C LEU A 26 -6.77 -4.50 4.58
N LYS A 27 -6.12 -3.36 4.78
CA LYS A 27 -5.59 -2.95 6.10
C LYS A 27 -6.68 -2.89 7.15
N ASP A 28 -7.76 -2.18 6.86
CA ASP A 28 -8.91 -2.05 7.76
C ASP A 28 -9.53 -3.43 8.10
N PHE A 29 -9.62 -4.33 7.11
CA PHE A 29 -10.01 -5.72 7.34
C PHE A 29 -9.05 -6.44 8.30
N ALA A 30 -7.75 -6.36 8.04
CA ALA A 30 -6.72 -7.05 8.81
C ALA A 30 -6.57 -6.52 10.25
N GLU A 31 -6.85 -5.24 10.49
CA GLU A 31 -6.73 -4.61 11.81
C GLU A 31 -7.99 -4.75 12.65
N ASN A 32 -9.18 -4.66 12.04
CA ASN A 32 -10.43 -4.52 12.78
C ASN A 32 -11.37 -5.74 12.68
N ILE A 33 -11.15 -6.65 11.72
CA ILE A 33 -12.06 -7.79 11.46
C ILE A 33 -11.35 -9.14 11.58
N SER A 34 -10.09 -9.23 11.15
CA SER A 34 -9.32 -10.47 11.27
C SER A 34 -9.15 -10.88 12.74
N GLU A 35 -9.47 -12.14 13.07
CA GLU A 35 -9.28 -12.71 14.41
C GLU A 35 -7.81 -12.79 14.82
N ALA A 36 -6.90 -12.89 13.84
CA ALA A 36 -5.46 -12.93 14.06
C ALA A 36 -4.83 -11.55 13.82
N PRO A 37 -3.98 -11.05 14.74
CA PRO A 37 -3.28 -9.79 14.55
C PRO A 37 -2.32 -9.88 13.36
N CYS A 38 -2.54 -9.05 12.34
CA CYS A 38 -1.72 -9.03 11.14
C CYS A 38 -0.51 -8.08 11.30
N GLN A 39 0.60 -8.57 11.86
CA GLN A 39 1.81 -7.76 12.04
C GLN A 39 2.48 -7.40 10.70
N GLN A 40 2.25 -8.21 9.66
CA GLN A 40 2.78 -8.05 8.31
C GLN A 40 2.43 -6.70 7.68
N ILE A 41 1.21 -6.18 7.88
CA ILE A 41 0.81 -4.89 7.30
C ILE A 41 1.55 -3.74 7.98
N LYS A 42 1.72 -3.79 9.30
CA LYS A 42 2.50 -2.80 10.05
C LYS A 42 3.97 -2.81 9.60
N PHE A 43 4.52 -4.00 9.39
CA PHE A 43 5.89 -4.14 8.90
C PHE A 43 6.04 -3.57 7.48
N TYR A 44 5.11 -3.89 6.58
CA TYR A 44 5.06 -3.32 5.23
C TYR A 44 5.00 -1.78 5.25
N GLU A 45 4.13 -1.20 6.07
CA GLU A 45 4.02 0.26 6.20
C GLU A 45 5.30 0.89 6.72
N ALA A 46 5.94 0.29 7.74
CA ALA A 46 7.21 0.77 8.26
C ALA A 46 8.32 0.75 7.19
N ILE A 47 8.35 -0.28 6.34
CA ILE A 47 9.28 -0.33 5.19
C ILE A 47 8.95 0.76 4.16
N LYS A 48 7.67 1.00 3.85
CA LYS A 48 7.24 2.07 2.94
C LYS A 48 7.51 3.47 3.47
N GLU A 49 7.56 3.66 4.78
CA GLU A 49 8.06 4.89 5.41
C GLU A 49 9.57 5.00 5.28
N TYR A 50 10.31 3.91 5.53
CA TYR A 50 11.76 3.85 5.35
C TYR A 50 12.20 4.20 3.92
N GLU A 51 11.52 3.69 2.89
CA GLU A 51 11.81 3.97 1.48
C GLU A 51 11.71 5.47 1.13
N LYS A 52 10.88 6.23 1.86
CA LYS A 52 10.66 7.67 1.63
C LYS A 52 11.66 8.57 2.35
N MET A 53 12.49 8.01 3.24
CA MET A 53 13.47 8.78 4.01
C MET A 53 14.57 9.32 3.09
N GLY A 54 14.78 10.64 3.12
CA GLY A 54 15.71 11.32 2.23
C GLY A 54 17.18 11.09 2.59
N THR A 55 17.50 11.10 3.89
CA THR A 55 18.90 11.03 4.36
C THR A 55 19.32 9.63 4.76
N ALA A 56 20.63 9.35 4.67
CA ALA A 56 21.17 8.06 5.09
C ALA A 56 21.13 7.86 6.63
N GLU A 57 21.23 8.95 7.39
CA GLU A 57 21.18 8.91 8.86
C GLU A 57 19.79 8.57 9.38
N GLU A 58 18.74 9.22 8.86
CA GLU A 58 17.34 8.88 9.18
C GLU A 58 17.01 7.44 8.77
N ARG A 59 17.48 7.01 7.59
CA ARG A 59 17.35 5.61 7.16
C ARG A 59 18.01 4.67 8.16
N LEU A 60 19.21 4.98 8.66
CA LEU A 60 19.90 4.09 9.60
C LEU A 60 19.13 3.92 10.91
N ILE A 61 18.61 5.03 11.46
CA ILE A 61 17.80 5.01 12.68
C ILE A 61 16.53 4.18 12.44
N LYS A 62 15.79 4.47 11.36
CA LYS A 62 14.55 3.78 11.04
C LYS A 62 14.78 2.30 10.71
N ALA A 63 15.88 1.94 10.06
CA ALA A 63 16.24 0.54 9.77
C ALA A 63 16.47 -0.26 11.07
N ARG A 64 17.15 0.34 12.06
CA ARG A 64 17.35 -0.29 13.37
C ARG A 64 16.02 -0.44 14.12
N GLU A 65 15.19 0.60 14.12
CA GLU A 65 13.85 0.56 14.70
C GLU A 65 13.01 -0.59 14.09
N ILE A 66 12.99 -0.69 12.76
CA ILE A 66 12.28 -1.75 12.03
C ILE A 66 12.82 -3.14 12.42
N TYR A 67 14.14 -3.28 12.46
CA TYR A 67 14.78 -4.53 12.85
C TYR A 67 14.40 -4.95 14.27
N ASP A 68 14.44 -4.04 15.23
CA ASP A 68 14.14 -4.35 16.64
C ASP A 68 12.66 -4.64 16.87
N HIS A 69 11.74 -3.91 16.22
CA HIS A 69 10.30 -4.04 16.48
C HIS A 69 9.60 -5.15 15.70
N HIS A 70 10.08 -5.47 14.48
CA HIS A 70 9.46 -6.48 13.63
C HIS A 70 10.29 -7.75 13.53
N ILE A 71 11.59 -7.61 13.24
CA ILE A 71 12.44 -8.76 12.95
C ILE A 71 12.87 -9.48 14.24
N MET A 72 13.37 -8.74 15.23
CA MET A 72 13.87 -9.32 16.49
C MET A 72 12.74 -9.96 17.32
N VAL A 73 11.56 -9.32 17.38
CA VAL A 73 10.40 -9.85 18.12
C VAL A 73 9.97 -11.20 17.55
N GLU A 74 9.85 -11.33 16.23
CA GLU A 74 9.50 -12.61 15.59
C GLU A 74 10.59 -13.69 15.77
N MET A 75 11.86 -13.29 15.74
CA MET A 75 12.97 -14.22 16.03
C MET A 75 12.88 -14.77 17.46
N LEU A 76 12.56 -13.92 18.45
CA LEU A 76 12.39 -14.34 19.84
C LEU A 76 11.12 -15.20 20.05
N ALA A 77 10.07 -14.92 19.29
CA ALA A 77 8.83 -15.69 19.30
C ALA A 77 8.93 -17.06 18.61
N HIS A 78 10.06 -17.39 17.96
CA HIS A 78 10.26 -18.62 17.16
C HIS A 78 9.22 -18.80 16.04
N SER A 79 8.51 -17.73 15.68
CA SER A 79 7.55 -17.68 14.59
C SER A 79 8.27 -17.35 13.29
N HIS A 80 9.17 -18.24 12.85
CA HIS A 80 10.03 -18.03 11.68
C HIS A 80 9.21 -18.07 10.38
N ASN A 81 8.59 -16.94 10.05
CA ASN A 81 7.83 -16.78 8.81
C ASN A 81 8.68 -16.21 7.67
N TYR A 82 9.90 -15.72 7.97
CA TYR A 82 10.81 -15.13 6.99
C TYR A 82 12.06 -15.97 6.74
N SER A 83 12.64 -15.84 5.55
CA SER A 83 13.82 -16.60 5.13
C SER A 83 15.09 -16.18 5.90
N LYS A 84 16.02 -17.13 6.08
CA LYS A 84 17.31 -16.84 6.72
C LYS A 84 18.17 -15.92 5.85
N GLU A 85 17.97 -15.99 4.53
CA GLU A 85 18.63 -15.18 3.53
C GLU A 85 18.22 -13.71 3.68
N ALA A 86 16.93 -13.41 3.82
CA ALA A 86 16.43 -12.04 4.05
C ALA A 86 16.96 -11.45 5.36
N LEU A 87 16.96 -12.25 6.44
CA LEU A 87 17.54 -11.90 7.74
C LEU A 87 19.01 -11.52 7.64
N GLN A 88 19.83 -12.39 7.04
CA GLN A 88 21.26 -12.17 6.89
C GLN A 88 21.56 -10.97 5.98
N HIS A 89 20.78 -10.78 4.91
CA HIS A 89 20.91 -9.63 4.03
C HIS A 89 20.71 -8.32 4.78
N VAL A 90 19.62 -8.20 5.57
CA VAL A 90 19.35 -6.97 6.33
C VAL A 90 20.37 -6.78 7.45
N GLN A 91 20.65 -7.81 8.24
CA GLN A 91 21.57 -7.73 9.37
C GLN A 91 22.99 -7.31 8.93
N SER A 92 23.51 -7.90 7.86
CA SER A 92 24.86 -7.58 7.36
C SER A 92 24.98 -6.16 6.82
N ASN A 93 23.95 -5.63 6.16
CA ASN A 93 23.94 -4.27 5.64
C ASN A 93 23.77 -3.23 6.76
N ILE A 94 22.95 -3.51 7.78
CA ILE A 94 22.84 -2.64 8.97
C ILE A 94 24.18 -2.57 9.71
N MET A 95 24.89 -3.69 9.90
CA MET A 95 26.22 -3.70 10.55
C MET A 95 27.28 -2.90 9.78
N LYS A 96 27.19 -2.85 8.45
CA LYS A 96 28.09 -2.07 7.59
C LYS A 96 27.65 -0.60 7.43
N ASN A 97 26.58 -0.19 8.12
CA ASN A 97 25.90 1.12 7.94
C ASN A 97 25.52 1.40 6.47
N ASN A 98 25.29 0.35 5.67
CA ASN A 98 24.93 0.46 4.26
C ASN A 98 23.40 0.38 4.10
N VAL A 99 22.71 1.51 4.34
CA VAL A 99 21.25 1.59 4.37
C VAL A 99 20.69 2.22 3.10
N ARG A 100 20.58 1.40 2.06
CA ARG A 100 19.94 1.76 0.79
C ARG A 100 18.41 1.66 0.89
N PRO A 101 17.63 2.48 0.16
CA PRO A 101 16.16 2.42 0.22
C PRO A 101 15.56 1.04 -0.08
N ASP A 102 16.26 0.21 -0.85
CA ASP A 102 15.86 -1.15 -1.22
C ASP A 102 16.26 -2.24 -0.20
N LEU A 103 16.80 -1.86 0.96
CA LEU A 103 17.33 -2.80 1.98
C LEU A 103 16.35 -3.92 2.36
N PHE A 104 15.06 -3.58 2.50
CA PHE A 104 14.01 -4.48 2.96
C PHE A 104 13.20 -5.13 1.82
N GLN A 105 13.62 -5.00 0.55
CA GLN A 105 12.91 -5.61 -0.58
C GLN A 105 12.67 -7.13 -0.46
N PRO A 106 13.63 -7.94 0.06
CA PRO A 106 13.36 -9.35 0.32
C PRO A 106 12.19 -9.57 1.27
N TYR A 107 12.10 -8.76 2.33
CA TYR A 107 10.98 -8.81 3.28
C TYR A 107 9.66 -8.37 2.65
N ILE A 108 9.66 -7.36 1.78
CA ILE A 108 8.43 -6.96 1.06
C ILE A 108 7.85 -8.13 0.27
N THR A 109 8.70 -8.89 -0.42
CA THR A 109 8.26 -10.04 -1.21
C THR A 109 7.62 -11.11 -0.31
N GLU A 110 8.31 -11.48 0.78
CA GLU A 110 7.80 -12.49 1.72
C GLU A 110 6.55 -12.03 2.47
N ILE A 111 6.45 -10.75 2.82
CA ILE A 111 5.25 -10.15 3.42
C ILE A 111 4.07 -10.24 2.45
N CYS A 112 4.27 -9.86 1.19
CA CYS A 112 3.24 -9.93 0.16
C CYS A 112 2.74 -11.37 -0.03
N ASP A 113 3.66 -12.34 -0.13
CA ASP A 113 3.32 -13.76 -0.26
C ASP A 113 2.50 -14.27 0.94
N GLN A 114 2.87 -13.88 2.16
CA GLN A 114 2.11 -14.23 3.37
C GLN A 114 0.72 -13.59 3.39
N LEU A 115 0.60 -12.33 2.99
CA LEU A 115 -0.68 -11.62 2.95
C LEU A 115 -1.62 -12.20 1.90
N GLU A 116 -1.09 -12.55 0.72
CA GLU A 116 -1.84 -13.20 -0.36
C GLU A 116 -2.38 -14.57 0.05
N ASN A 117 -1.54 -15.40 0.68
CA ASN A 117 -1.91 -16.76 1.06
C ASN A 117 -2.66 -16.82 2.41
N GLY A 118 -2.60 -15.77 3.23
CA GLY A 118 -3.18 -15.75 4.57
C GLY A 118 -4.48 -14.94 4.68
N VAL A 119 -4.39 -13.63 4.48
CA VAL A 119 -5.48 -12.69 4.79
C VAL A 119 -6.35 -12.40 3.57
N PHE A 120 -5.76 -12.45 2.37
CA PHE A 120 -6.43 -11.99 1.15
C PHE A 120 -7.70 -12.78 0.82
N GLN A 121 -7.70 -14.11 0.93
CA GLN A 121 -8.91 -14.91 0.66
C GLN A 121 -10.07 -14.54 1.61
N LYS A 122 -9.79 -14.40 2.92
CA LYS A 122 -10.77 -13.97 3.91
C LYS A 122 -11.26 -12.54 3.66
N PHE A 123 -10.37 -11.67 3.15
CA PHE A 123 -10.75 -10.33 2.74
C PHE A 123 -11.74 -10.35 1.58
N LEU A 124 -11.54 -11.19 0.57
CA LEU A 124 -12.46 -11.32 -0.58
C LEU A 124 -13.87 -11.77 -0.16
N GLU A 125 -13.98 -12.54 0.93
CA GLU A 125 -15.26 -12.98 1.51
C GLU A 125 -15.92 -11.92 2.43
N SER A 126 -15.21 -10.82 2.73
CA SER A 126 -15.64 -9.82 3.71
C SER A 126 -16.43 -8.64 3.12
N ASP A 127 -17.14 -7.93 3.99
CA ASP A 127 -17.80 -6.66 3.65
C ASP A 127 -16.82 -5.55 3.21
N LYS A 128 -15.53 -5.65 3.57
CA LYS A 128 -14.51 -4.70 3.10
C LYS A 128 -14.23 -4.88 1.62
N PHE A 129 -14.26 -6.11 1.10
CA PHE A 129 -14.19 -6.33 -0.34
C PHE A 129 -15.49 -5.91 -1.06
N THR A 130 -16.66 -6.10 -0.43
CA THR A 130 -17.91 -5.52 -0.93
C THR A 130 -17.80 -3.99 -1.05
N ARG A 131 -17.20 -3.32 -0.05
CA ARG A 131 -16.92 -1.88 -0.10
C ARG A 131 -15.93 -1.51 -1.21
N PHE A 132 -14.90 -2.32 -1.45
CA PHE A 132 -13.98 -2.12 -2.56
C PHE A 132 -14.72 -2.18 -3.91
N CYS A 133 -15.60 -3.17 -4.10
CA CYS A 133 -16.44 -3.28 -5.29
C CYS A 133 -17.35 -2.06 -5.51
N GLN A 134 -17.85 -1.44 -4.44
CA GLN A 134 -18.65 -0.21 -4.52
C GLN A 134 -17.82 0.96 -5.04
N TRP A 135 -16.60 1.15 -4.52
CA TRP A 135 -15.68 2.17 -5.02
C TRP A 135 -15.26 1.92 -6.47
N LYS A 136 -14.97 0.66 -6.83
CA LYS A 136 -14.69 0.29 -8.22
C LYS A 136 -15.84 0.59 -9.16
N ASN A 137 -17.08 0.40 -8.71
CA ASN A 137 -18.25 0.75 -9.50
C ASN A 137 -18.31 2.25 -9.79
N LEU A 138 -18.01 3.08 -8.79
CA LEU A 138 -17.99 4.53 -8.94
C LEU A 138 -16.86 4.97 -9.89
N GLU A 139 -15.67 4.39 -9.73
CA GLU A 139 -14.52 4.65 -10.60
C GLU A 139 -14.82 4.32 -12.06
N LEU A 140 -15.31 3.11 -12.35
CA LEU A 140 -15.52 2.62 -13.71
C LEU A 140 -16.69 3.30 -14.44
N ASN A 141 -17.66 3.85 -13.71
CA ASN A 141 -18.80 4.55 -14.30
C ASN A 141 -18.65 6.08 -14.26
N MET A 142 -17.50 6.61 -13.84
CA MET A 142 -17.31 8.05 -13.75
C MET A 142 -17.26 8.68 -15.15
N GLN A 143 -18.24 9.52 -15.46
CA GLN A 143 -18.27 10.30 -16.69
C GLN A 143 -18.18 11.78 -16.33
N LEU A 144 -17.04 12.39 -16.61
CA LEU A 144 -16.77 13.77 -16.24
C LEU A 144 -17.31 14.75 -17.29
N THR A 145 -17.93 15.81 -16.80
CA THR A 145 -18.44 16.94 -17.57
C THR A 145 -17.94 18.25 -16.95
N MET A 146 -18.14 19.38 -17.63
CA MET A 146 -17.77 20.69 -17.06
C MET A 146 -18.51 21.01 -15.75
N ASN A 147 -19.70 20.45 -15.53
CA ASN A 147 -20.47 20.67 -14.31
C ASN A 147 -19.83 20.02 -13.07
N ASP A 148 -18.94 19.04 -13.27
CA ASP A 148 -18.19 18.39 -12.19
C ASP A 148 -17.01 19.24 -11.69
N PHE A 149 -16.76 20.39 -12.32
CA PHE A 149 -15.67 21.29 -12.00
C PHE A 149 -16.16 22.71 -11.75
N SER A 150 -15.77 23.26 -10.60
CA SER A 150 -15.84 24.70 -10.36
C SER A 150 -14.62 25.37 -10.99
N VAL A 151 -14.82 25.93 -12.19
CA VAL A 151 -13.78 26.57 -12.99
C VAL A 151 -13.57 28.00 -12.50
N HIS A 152 -12.30 28.35 -12.20
CA HIS A 152 -11.89 29.66 -11.72
C HIS A 152 -11.17 30.44 -12.84
N ARG A 153 -10.15 31.22 -12.50
CA ARG A 153 -9.38 32.04 -13.45
C ARG A 153 -8.47 31.20 -14.34
N ILE A 154 -8.16 31.75 -15.51
CA ILE A 154 -7.12 31.27 -16.41
C ILE A 154 -5.76 31.40 -15.73
N ILE A 155 -4.95 30.35 -15.82
CA ILE A 155 -3.58 30.29 -15.32
C ILE A 155 -2.54 30.14 -16.44
N GLY A 156 -2.98 29.91 -17.68
CA GLY A 156 -2.10 29.85 -18.85
C GLY A 156 -2.86 29.99 -20.16
N ARG A 157 -2.19 30.53 -21.19
CA ARG A 157 -2.73 30.69 -22.54
C ARG A 157 -1.72 30.20 -23.58
N GLY A 158 -2.19 29.52 -24.62
CA GLY A 158 -1.38 29.07 -25.75
C GLY A 158 -2.17 29.06 -27.05
N GLY A 159 -1.52 28.68 -28.16
CA GLY A 159 -2.14 28.71 -29.50
C GLY A 159 -3.36 27.79 -29.68
N PHE A 160 -3.51 26.77 -28.84
CA PHE A 160 -4.60 25.78 -28.91
C PHE A 160 -5.63 25.90 -27.78
N GLY A 161 -5.53 26.91 -26.90
CA GLY A 161 -6.51 27.12 -25.84
C GLY A 161 -5.95 27.72 -24.55
N GLU A 162 -6.72 27.59 -23.50
CA GLU A 162 -6.46 28.18 -22.19
C GLU A 162 -6.48 27.10 -21.09
N VAL A 163 -5.64 27.27 -20.08
CA VAL A 163 -5.62 26.43 -18.89
C VAL A 163 -6.29 27.17 -17.76
N TYR A 164 -7.27 26.53 -17.12
CA TYR A 164 -8.02 27.10 -15.99
C TYR A 164 -7.61 26.43 -14.69
N GLY A 165 -7.48 27.21 -13.62
CA GLY A 165 -7.55 26.64 -12.28
C GLY A 165 -8.98 26.18 -12.02
N CYS A 166 -9.18 24.95 -11.55
CA CYS A 166 -10.51 24.44 -11.23
C CYS A 166 -10.50 23.68 -9.91
N ARG A 167 -11.69 23.43 -9.37
CA ARG A 167 -11.90 22.55 -8.21
C ARG A 167 -12.86 21.44 -8.61
N LYS A 168 -12.51 20.19 -8.34
CA LYS A 168 -13.45 19.07 -8.54
C LYS A 168 -14.58 19.16 -7.50
N ALA A 169 -15.83 19.14 -7.94
CA ALA A 169 -16.99 19.46 -7.08
C ALA A 169 -17.21 18.42 -5.96
N ASP A 170 -16.98 17.14 -6.24
CA ASP A 170 -17.25 16.03 -5.30
C ASP A 170 -16.21 15.88 -4.19
N THR A 171 -14.95 16.20 -4.47
CA THR A 171 -13.80 16.00 -3.56
C THR A 171 -13.23 17.32 -3.04
N GLY A 172 -13.58 18.45 -3.67
CA GLY A 172 -13.03 19.76 -3.34
C GLY A 172 -11.55 19.93 -3.70
N LYS A 173 -10.94 18.96 -4.38
CA LYS A 173 -9.53 19.02 -4.79
C LYS A 173 -9.34 20.09 -5.87
N MET A 174 -8.38 20.98 -5.64
CA MET A 174 -7.90 21.99 -6.59
C MET A 174 -6.82 21.41 -7.50
#